data_AF-A0AAN8V069-F1
#
_entry.id   AF-A0AAN8V069-F1
#
_cell.length_a   1.000
_cell.length_b   1.000
_cell.length_c   1.000
_cell.angle_alpha   90.00
_cell.angle_beta   90.00
_cell.angle_gamma   90.00
#
_symmetry.space_group_name_H-M   'P 1'
#
loop_
_entity.id
_entity.type
_entity.pdbx_description
1 polymer ?
#
loop_
_entity_poly.entity_id
_entity_poly.type
_entity_poly.pdbx_seq_one_letter_code
_entity_poly.pdbx_strand_id
1 'polypeptide(L)' 'MWSYSSIVVWVANRDHPLRPDIPGFFGIGHDGNLKVVDGSGKVYWHAKDVPSSQVCDWTGNVTVN' A
#
# COMPACT_ATOMS: atom_id res chain seq x y z
N MET A 1 32.02 -4.73 9.61
CA MET A 1 30.94 -3.78 9.30
C MET A 1 29.64 -4.56 9.39
N TRP A 2 28.76 -4.29 10.36
CA TRP A 2 27.49 -5.04 10.47
C TRP A 2 26.46 -4.32 9.61
N SER A 3 25.89 -4.99 8.60
CA SER A 3 24.73 -4.47 7.88
C SER A 3 23.47 -4.84 8.65
N TYR A 4 22.68 -3.85 9.03
CA TYR A 4 21.31 -4.12 9.47
C TYR A 4 20.48 -4.60 8.29
N SER A 5 19.78 -5.72 8.47
CA SER A 5 18.81 -6.20 7.49
C SER A 5 17.46 -5.55 7.78
N SER A 6 16.90 -4.85 6.81
CA SER A 6 15.55 -4.29 6.93
C SER A 6 14.53 -5.43 6.81
N ILE A 7 13.70 -5.61 7.83
CA ILE A 7 12.60 -6.58 7.78
C ILE A 7 11.41 -5.94 7.06
N VAL A 8 11.06 -6.47 5.90
CA VAL A 8 9.88 -6.08 5.13
C VAL A 8 8.78 -7.11 5.39
N VAL A 9 7.78 -6.75 6.20
CA VAL A 9 6.69 -7.66 6.57
C VAL A 9 5.54 -7.68 5.57
N TRP A 10 5.39 -6.63 4.75
CA TRP A 10 4.34 -6.53 3.75
C TRP A 10 4.75 -5.61 2.58
N VAL A 11 4.25 -5.90 1.38
CA VAL A 11 4.48 -5.11 0.16
C VAL A 11 3.17 -5.05 -0.63
N ALA A 12 2.61 -3.85 -0.79
CA ALA A 12 1.32 -3.63 -1.47
C ALA A 12 1.31 -4.15 -2.91
N ASN A 13 2.28 -3.70 -3.70
CA ASN A 13 2.33 -3.87 -5.14
C ASN A 13 3.39 -4.92 -5.54
N ARG A 14 3.52 -6.01 -4.78
CA ARG A 14 4.54 -7.06 -5.02
C ARG A 14 4.42 -7.67 -6.42
N ASP A 15 3.19 -7.93 -6.87
CA ASP A 15 2.93 -8.56 -8.17
C ASP A 15 2.95 -7.54 -9.33
N HIS A 16 2.80 -6.25 -9.01
CA HIS A 16 2.75 -5.16 -9.97
C HIS A 16 3.68 -4.02 -9.54
N PRO A 17 5.00 -4.22 -9.63
CA PRO A 17 5.96 -3.19 -9.26
C PRO A 17 5.85 -1.97 -10.17
N LEU A 18 6.12 -0.80 -9.59
CA LEU A 18 6.29 0.43 -10.36
C LEU A 18 7.54 0.34 -11.24
N ARG A 19 7.50 1.02 -12.38
CA ARG A 19 8.69 1.14 -13.22
C ARG A 19 9.68 2.12 -12.57
N PRO A 20 11.00 1.87 -12.65
CA PRO A 20 12.00 2.71 -11.96
C PRO A 20 12.02 4.18 -12.41
N ASP A 21 11.57 4.45 -13.64
CA ASP A 21 11.61 5.75 -14.32
C ASP A 21 10.33 6.57 -14.15
N ILE A 22 9.29 6.01 -13.53
CA ILE A 22 8.01 6.69 -13.36
C ILE A 22 7.81 7.03 -11.88
N PRO A 23 7.53 8.30 -11.53
CA PRO A 23 7.19 8.68 -10.17
C PRO A 23 5.98 7.87 -9.65
N GLY A 24 6.11 7.34 -8.45
CA GLY A 24 5.04 6.65 -7.74
C GLY A 24 4.47 7.50 -6.61
N PHE A 25 3.17 7.35 -6.36
CA PHE A 25 2.45 8.02 -5.29
C PHE A 25 1.69 6.98 -4.44
N PHE A 26 1.71 7.18 -3.13
CA PHE A 26 0.97 6.37 -2.18
C PHE A 26 0.10 7.30 -1.31
N GLY A 27 -1.19 7.00 -1.20
CA GLY A 27 -2.12 7.82 -0.43
C GLY A 27 -3.55 7.30 -0.44
N ILE A 28 -4.46 8.11 0.10
CA ILE A 28 -5.90 7.84 0.15
C ILE A 28 -6.53 8.41 -1.13
N GLY A 29 -7.23 7.56 -1.89
CA GLY A 29 -8.00 7.96 -3.06
C GLY A 29 -9.27 8.73 -2.68
N HIS A 30 -9.89 9.38 -3.66
CA HIS A 30 -11.17 10.08 -3.48
C HIS A 30 -12.31 9.16 -3.03
N ASP A 31 -12.16 7.85 -3.25
CA ASP A 31 -13.07 6.80 -2.80
C ASP A 31 -12.78 6.32 -1.36
N GLY A 32 -11.83 6.93 -0.65
CA GLY A 32 -11.50 6.60 0.73
C GLY A 32 -10.54 5.41 0.88
N ASN A 33 -10.08 4.80 -0.21
CA ASN A 33 -9.21 3.61 -0.17
C ASN A 33 -7.72 3.96 -0.32
N LEU A 34 -6.83 3.20 0.32
CA LEU A 34 -5.38 3.29 0.03
C LEU A 34 -5.08 2.89 -1.41
N LYS A 35 -4.22 3.65 -2.08
CA LYS A 35 -3.80 3.39 -3.47
C LYS A 35 -2.31 3.60 -3.66
N VAL A 36 -1.74 2.77 -4.53
CA VAL A 36 -0.44 3.00 -5.18
C VAL A 36 -0.72 3.34 -6.63
N VAL A 37 -0.32 4.54 -7.06
CA VAL A 37 -0.50 5.04 -8.43
C VAL A 37 0.81 5.56 -9.00
N ASP A 38 0.92 5.64 -10.32
CA ASP A 38 2.03 6.33 -10.98
C ASP A 38 1.65 7.77 -11.39
N GLY A 39 2.62 8.52 -11.92
CA GLY A 39 2.43 9.91 -12.38
C GLY A 39 1.42 10.10 -13.51
N SER A 40 1.00 9.03 -14.19
CA SER A 40 -0.10 9.09 -15.17
C SER A 40 -1.48 8.83 -14.54
N GLY A 41 -1.51 8.48 -13.25
CA GLY A 41 -2.73 8.09 -12.53
C GLY A 41 -3.09 6.61 -12.67
N LYS A 42 -2.23 5.78 -13.29
CA LYS A 42 -2.45 4.34 -13.37
C LYS A 42 -2.34 3.72 -11.99
N VAL A 43 -3.30 2.87 -11.62
CA VAL A 43 -3.33 2.15 -10.34
C VAL A 43 -2.52 0.85 -10.45
N TYR A 44 -1.61 0.64 -9.50
CA TYR A 44 -0.80 -0.59 -9.37
C TYR A 44 -1.30 -1.48 -8.23
N TRP A 45 -1.93 -0.86 -7.23
CA TRP A 45 -2.58 -1.56 -6.12
C TRP A 45 -3.61 -0.64 -5.48
N HIS A 46 -4.69 -1.21 -4.95
CA HIS A 46 -5.59 -0.50 -4.05
C HIS A 46 -6.10 -1.44 -2.95
N ALA A 47 -6.41 -0.87 -1.79
CA ALA A 47 -7.14 -1.58 -0.74
C ALA A 47 -8.53 -1.96 -1.28
N LYS A 48 -8.99 -3.15 -0.93
CA LYS A 48 -10.37 -3.57 -1.18
C LYS A 48 -11.23 -3.07 -0.03
N ASP A 49 -12.48 -2.74 -0.34
CA ASP A 49 -13.45 -2.37 0.69
C ASP A 49 -13.59 -3.51 1.69
N VAL A 50 -13.17 -3.26 2.93
CA VAL A 50 -13.45 -4.14 4.07
C VAL A 50 -14.54 -3.45 4.88
N PRO A 51 -15.69 -4.10 5.16
CA PRO A 51 -16.70 -3.51 6.04
C PRO A 51 -16.08 -3.11 7.38
N SER A 52 -16.31 -1.86 7.78
CA SER A 52 -15.75 -1.20 8.98
C SER A 52 -15.97 -1.97 10.30
N SER A 53 -16.89 -2.95 10.34
CA SER A 53 -17.28 -3.67 11.55
C SER A 53 -16.32 -4.77 12.04
N GLN A 54 -15.08 -4.87 11.53
CA GLN A 54 -14.19 -6.00 11.79
C GLN A 54 -12.81 -5.67 12.40
N VAL A 55 -12.43 -4.41 12.66
CA VAL A 55 -11.02 -4.12 13.00
C VAL A 55 -10.83 -3.35 14.31
N CYS A 56 -10.80 -4.12 15.39
CA CYS A 56 -9.95 -3.88 16.55
C CYS A 56 -9.20 -5.19 16.83
N ASP A 57 -8.09 -5.46 16.16
CA ASP A 57 -7.30 -6.66 16.46
C ASP A 57 -5.78 -6.41 16.36
N TRP A 58 -5.00 -7.14 17.16
CA TRP A 58 -3.55 -6.99 17.32
C TRP A 58 -2.73 -7.57 16.14
N THR A 59 -3.39 -7.87 15.01
CA THR A 59 -2.82 -8.64 13.90
C THR A 59 -1.91 -7.85 12.96
N GLY A 60 -1.66 -6.56 13.23
CA GLY A 60 -0.80 -5.72 12.38
C GLY A 60 -1.46 -5.30 11.06
N ASN A 61 -2.80 -5.22 11.03
CA ASN A 61 -3.54 -4.72 9.87
C ASN A 61 -3.30 -3.22 9.66
N VAL A 62 -3.16 -2.79 8.41
CA VAL A 62 -3.16 -1.37 8.02
C VAL A 62 -4.59 -0.96 7.66
N THR A 63 -5.17 0.01 8.37
CA THR A 63 -6.52 0.53 8.15
C THR A 63 -6.52 2.01 7.76
N VAL A 64 -7.59 2.44 7.08
CA VAL A 64 -7.89 3.86 6.82
C VAL A 64 -9.00 4.27 7.80
N ASN A 65 -8.79 5.36 8.54
CA ASN A 65 -9.76 5.95 9.46
C ASN A 65 -10.53 7.09 8.80
#